data_AF-A0A933Z841-F1
#
_entry.id   AF-A0A933Z841-F1
#
_cell.length_a   1.000
_cell.length_b   1.000
_cell.length_c   1.000
_cell.angle_alpha   90.00
_cell.angle_beta   90.00
_cell.angle_gamma   90.00
#
_symmetry.space_group_name_H-M   'P 1'
#
loop_
_entity.id
_entity.type
_entity.pdbx_description
1 polymer ?
#
loop_
_entity_poly.entity_id
_entity_poly.type
_entity_poly.pdbx_seq_one_letter_code
_entity_poly.pdbx_strand_id
1 'polypeptide(L)'
;MAKKEIEIKTWLTREEMVKYLGDLAACLAQGKVVLQRGSEFLEFCPAQSMELELEGVHKKGQQKISIELSWRQVVMEPVEEPLKISSDTPPPPLQPDIIGQEAQEIALAADAPERAAATAEQAKTADATDQAPFAAVKEETGKGKGQKQPGK
;
A
#
# COMPACT_ATOMS: atom_id res chain seq x y z
N MET A 1 11.93 -26.20 5.91
CA MET A 1 11.07 -25.40 5.01
C MET A 1 11.25 -25.92 3.60
N ALA A 2 10.16 -26.20 2.87
CA ALA A 2 10.25 -26.65 1.48
C ALA A 2 10.61 -25.48 0.55
N LYS A 3 11.52 -25.70 -0.39
CA LYS A 3 11.87 -24.71 -1.44
C LYS A 3 10.65 -24.57 -2.36
N LYS A 4 10.19 -23.33 -2.59
CA LYS A 4 9.25 -23.00 -3.65
C LYS A 4 10.02 -22.35 -4.80
N GLU A 5 9.75 -22.77 -6.03
CA GLU A 5 10.45 -22.30 -7.23
C GLU A 5 9.46 -22.23 -8.39
N ILE A 6 9.51 -21.15 -9.17
CA ILE A 6 8.77 -21.00 -10.42
C ILE A 6 9.82 -20.78 -11.52
N GLU A 7 9.93 -21.73 -12.45
CA GLU A 7 10.80 -21.62 -13.63
C GLU A 7 9.96 -21.27 -14.88
N ILE A 8 10.39 -20.25 -15.62
CA ILE A 8 9.76 -19.80 -16.87
C ILE A 8 10.78 -19.94 -18.00
N LYS A 9 10.52 -20.87 -18.93
CA LYS A 9 11.30 -21.07 -20.16
C LYS A 9 10.38 -20.90 -21.35
N THR A 10 10.48 -19.77 -22.04
CA THR A 10 9.67 -19.47 -23.21
C THR A 10 10.47 -18.65 -24.23
N TRP A 11 10.05 -18.70 -25.49
CA TRP A 11 10.55 -17.83 -26.54
C TRP A 11 9.69 -16.57 -26.59
N LEU A 12 10.34 -15.42 -26.58
CA LEU A 12 9.69 -14.11 -26.64
C LEU A 12 10.23 -13.33 -27.82
N THR A 13 9.39 -12.50 -28.42
CA THR A 13 9.87 -11.44 -29.30
C THR A 13 10.72 -10.43 -28.52
N ARG A 14 11.50 -9.62 -29.23
CA ARG A 14 12.29 -8.55 -28.61
C ARG A 14 11.41 -7.56 -27.84
N GLU A 15 10.23 -7.24 -28.36
CA GLU A 15 9.30 -6.27 -27.77
C GLU A 15 8.70 -6.81 -26.47
N GLU A 16 8.28 -8.08 -26.46
CA GLU A 16 7.81 -8.75 -25.24
C GLU A 16 8.92 -8.81 -24.19
N MET A 17 10.15 -9.17 -24.58
CA MET A 17 11.28 -9.22 -23.66
C MET A 17 11.59 -7.87 -23.01
N VAL A 18 11.57 -6.78 -23.79
CA VAL A 18 11.73 -5.42 -23.25
C VAL A 18 10.63 -5.09 -22.27
N LYS A 19 9.37 -5.46 -22.58
CA LYS A 19 8.24 -5.26 -21.68
C LYS A 19 8.43 -6.02 -20.35
N TYR A 20 8.76 -7.30 -20.40
CA TYR A 20 8.98 -8.10 -19.18
C TYR A 20 10.11 -7.54 -18.30
N LEU A 21 11.23 -7.12 -18.89
CA LEU A 21 12.33 -6.51 -18.15
C LEU A 21 11.94 -5.14 -17.58
N GLY A 22 11.15 -4.36 -18.31
CA GLY A 22 10.61 -3.08 -17.84
C GLY A 22 9.64 -3.26 -16.66
N ASP A 23 8.74 -4.21 -16.75
CA ASP A 23 7.80 -4.55 -15.68
C ASP A 23 8.55 -5.04 -14.43
N LEU A 24 9.60 -5.85 -14.61
CA LEU A 24 10.48 -6.27 -13.50
C LEU A 24 11.15 -5.07 -12.84
N ALA A 25 11.71 -4.15 -13.62
CA ALA A 25 12.34 -2.93 -13.10
C ALA A 25 11.33 -2.05 -12.34
N ALA A 26 10.11 -1.92 -12.85
CA ALA A 26 9.03 -1.18 -12.18
C ALA A 26 8.62 -1.83 -10.85
N CYS A 27 8.55 -3.17 -10.78
CA CYS A 27 8.26 -3.91 -9.55
C CYS A 27 9.39 -3.77 -8.52
N LEU A 28 10.66 -3.85 -8.96
CA LEU A 28 11.82 -3.64 -8.09
C LEU A 28 11.80 -2.23 -7.48
N ALA A 29 11.47 -1.20 -8.26
CA ALA A 29 11.35 0.17 -7.76
C ALA A 29 10.23 0.35 -6.73
N GLN A 30 9.17 -0.47 -6.79
CA GLN A 30 8.09 -0.50 -5.80
C GLN A 30 8.44 -1.31 -4.55
N GLY A 31 9.57 -2.03 -4.53
CA GLY A 31 9.99 -2.88 -3.41
C GLY A 31 9.19 -4.18 -3.29
N LYS A 32 8.45 -4.58 -4.33
CA LYS A 32 7.68 -5.82 -4.35
C LYS A 32 7.65 -6.42 -5.76
N VAL A 33 8.07 -7.68 -5.88
CA VAL A 33 8.05 -8.44 -7.12
C VAL A 33 7.15 -9.65 -6.95
N VAL A 34 6.21 -9.86 -7.86
CA VAL A 34 5.36 -11.04 -7.89
C VAL A 34 5.61 -11.79 -9.20
N LEU A 35 6.11 -13.02 -9.10
CA LEU A 35 6.20 -13.95 -10.22
C LEU A 35 5.00 -14.89 -10.18
N GLN A 36 4.22 -14.93 -11.27
CA GLN A 36 3.02 -15.76 -11.35
C GLN A 36 3.02 -16.62 -12.61
N ARG A 37 2.60 -17.88 -12.47
CA ARG A 37 2.34 -18.80 -13.58
C ARG A 37 1.03 -19.53 -13.32
N GLY A 38 -0.01 -19.19 -14.08
CA GLY A 38 -1.35 -19.74 -13.85
C GLY A 38 -1.87 -19.38 -12.46
N SER A 39 -2.13 -20.39 -11.63
CA SER A 39 -2.60 -20.24 -10.25
C SER A 39 -1.48 -20.16 -9.21
N GLU A 40 -0.24 -20.43 -9.59
CA GLU A 40 0.91 -20.38 -8.68
C GLU A 40 1.59 -19.02 -8.72
N PHE A 41 1.97 -18.48 -7.56
CA PHE A 41 2.72 -17.25 -7.47
C PHE A 41 3.77 -17.27 -6.35
N LEU A 42 4.83 -16.50 -6.55
CA LEU A 42 5.85 -16.20 -5.57
C LEU A 42 5.97 -14.69 -5.43
N GLU A 43 5.90 -14.23 -4.18
CA GLU A 43 6.10 -12.84 -3.82
C GLU A 43 7.48 -12.68 -3.20
N PHE A 44 8.17 -11.64 -3.62
CA PHE A 44 9.45 -11.24 -3.08
C PHE A 44 9.41 -9.77 -2.67
N CYS A 45 10.03 -9.46 -1.54
CA CYS A 45 10.29 -8.09 -1.09
C CYS A 45 11.80 -7.85 -1.18
N PRO A 46 12.31 -7.28 -2.28
CA PRO A 46 13.71 -6.86 -2.41
C PRO A 46 14.15 -5.98 -1.24
N ALA A 47 15.37 -6.21 -0.75
CA ALA A 47 15.99 -5.34 0.25
C ALA A 47 16.50 -4.05 -0.41
N GLN A 48 16.78 -3.02 0.40
CA GLN A 48 17.40 -1.77 -0.09
C GLN A 48 18.77 -2.00 -0.72
N SER A 49 19.49 -3.03 -0.27
CA SER A 49 20.77 -3.46 -0.86
C SER A 49 20.60 -4.82 -1.51
N MET A 50 21.00 -4.90 -2.78
CA MET A 50 20.90 -6.10 -3.61
C MET A 50 22.23 -6.34 -4.30
N GLU A 51 22.53 -7.60 -4.58
CA GLU A 51 23.62 -8.01 -5.45
C GLU A 51 23.08 -8.23 -6.87
N LEU A 52 23.81 -7.74 -7.86
CA LEU A 52 23.53 -7.93 -9.29
C LEU A 52 24.76 -8.57 -9.93
N GLU A 53 24.57 -9.76 -10.49
CA GLU A 53 25.56 -10.41 -11.35
C GLU A 53 25.05 -10.37 -12.81
N LEU A 54 25.94 -9.92 -13.71
CA LEU A 54 25.67 -9.82 -15.14
C LEU A 54 26.75 -10.56 -15.92
N GLU A 55 26.35 -11.59 -16.66
CA GLU A 55 27.25 -12.39 -17.48
C GLU A 55 26.84 -12.26 -18.96
N GLY A 56 27.81 -11.96 -19.83
CA GLY A 56 27.63 -11.93 -21.28
C GLY A 56 28.44 -13.03 -21.96
N VAL A 57 27.79 -13.88 -22.74
CA VAL A 57 28.44 -14.92 -23.54
C VAL A 57 28.20 -14.65 -25.01
N HIS A 58 29.29 -14.57 -25.78
CA HIS A 58 29.25 -14.44 -27.22
C HIS A 58 30.16 -15.49 -27.86
N LYS A 59 29.56 -16.42 -28.61
CA LYS A 59 30.26 -17.43 -29.42
C LYS A 59 29.63 -17.48 -30.81
N LYS A 60 30.26 -18.19 -31.76
CA LYS A 60 29.81 -18.25 -33.16
C LYS A 60 28.30 -18.55 -33.27
N GLY A 61 27.52 -17.53 -33.63
CA GLY A 61 26.07 -17.62 -33.83
C GLY A 61 25.21 -17.64 -32.57
N GLN A 62 25.77 -17.50 -31.37
CA GLN A 62 25.01 -17.47 -30.12
C GLN A 62 25.45 -16.31 -29.23
N GLN A 63 24.48 -15.48 -28.87
CA GLN A 63 24.60 -14.43 -27.87
C GLN A 63 23.68 -14.78 -26.71
N LYS A 64 24.20 -14.66 -25.48
CA LYS A 64 23.44 -14.87 -24.25
C LYS A 64 23.84 -13.80 -23.26
N ILE A 65 22.85 -13.26 -22.55
CA ILE A 65 23.05 -12.46 -21.35
C ILE A 65 22.36 -13.21 -20.21
N SER A 66 23.06 -13.43 -19.11
CA SER A 66 22.51 -13.94 -17.86
C SER A 66 22.43 -12.78 -16.86
N ILE A 67 21.27 -12.59 -16.22
CA ILE A 67 21.07 -11.62 -15.16
C ILE A 67 20.67 -12.40 -13.91
N GLU A 68 21.45 -12.26 -12.84
CA GLU A 68 21.11 -12.80 -11.53
C GLU A 68 20.98 -11.64 -10.52
N LEU A 69 19.87 -11.62 -9.80
CA LEU A 69 19.60 -10.67 -8.73
C LEU A 69 19.43 -11.47 -7.44
N SER A 70 20.18 -11.12 -6.40
CA SER A 70 20.10 -11.80 -5.11
C SER A 70 20.09 -10.79 -3.96
N TRP A 71 19.37 -11.14 -2.89
CA TRP A 71 19.30 -10.32 -1.69
C TRP A 71 18.98 -11.18 -0.48
N ARG A 72 19.30 -10.67 0.70
CA ARG A 72 18.93 -11.28 1.97
C ARG A 72 17.83 -10.45 2.63
N GLN A 73 16.81 -11.11 3.15
CA GLN A 73 15.85 -10.44 4.00
C GLN A 73 16.53 -10.11 5.33
N VAL A 74 16.83 -8.84 5.53
CA VAL A 74 17.17 -8.34 6.86
C VAL A 74 15.83 -8.18 7.58
N VAL A 75 15.51 -9.15 8.43
CA VAL A 75 14.40 -8.98 9.39
C VAL A 75 14.89 -7.94 10.37
N MET A 76 14.63 -6.66 10.10
CA MET A 76 14.73 -5.64 11.13
C MET A 76 13.60 -5.92 12.10
N GLU A 77 13.96 -6.18 13.37
CA GLU A 77 13.00 -6.12 14.46
C GLU A 77 12.27 -4.77 14.39
N PRO A 78 10.97 -4.71 14.72
CA PRO A 78 10.19 -3.48 14.61
C PRO A 78 10.97 -2.36 15.30
N VAL A 79 11.32 -1.34 14.52
CA VAL A 79 11.95 -0.12 15.01
C VAL A 79 11.06 0.40 16.14
N GLU A 80 11.57 0.31 17.37
CA GLU A 80 11.00 1.03 18.51
C GLU A 80 10.80 2.49 18.11
N GLU A 81 9.75 3.12 18.66
CA GLU A 81 9.28 4.44 18.26
C GLU A 81 10.43 5.39 17.89
N PRO A 82 10.38 6.03 16.72
CA PRO A 82 11.51 6.79 16.21
C PRO A 82 11.95 7.81 17.26
N LEU A 83 13.22 7.72 17.67
CA LEU A 83 13.81 8.58 18.68
C LEU A 83 13.53 10.06 18.34
N LYS A 84 12.62 10.68 19.10
CA LYS A 84 12.23 12.07 18.93
C LYS A 84 13.05 12.94 19.87
N ILE A 85 14.11 13.56 19.35
CA ILE A 85 14.84 14.62 20.07
C ILE A 85 14.02 15.90 19.93
N SER A 86 13.44 16.38 21.03
CA SER A 86 12.74 17.66 21.10
C SER A 86 13.23 18.44 22.32
N SER A 87 13.25 19.77 22.21
CA SER A 87 13.47 20.67 23.35
C SER A 87 12.18 20.94 24.13
N ASP A 88 11.05 20.43 23.66
CA ASP A 88 9.74 20.56 24.31
C ASP A 88 9.56 19.45 25.35
N THR A 89 9.17 19.83 26.57
CA THR A 89 8.92 18.87 27.65
C THR A 89 7.51 18.30 27.49
N PRO A 90 7.33 16.97 27.31
CA PRO A 90 5.99 16.40 27.15
C PRO A 90 5.13 16.69 28.39
N PRO A 91 3.84 17.00 28.21
CA PRO A 91 2.94 17.24 29.32
C PRO A 91 2.90 16.00 30.22
N PRO A 92 2.94 16.17 31.56
CA PRO A 92 2.86 15.03 32.47
C PRO A 92 1.55 14.27 32.20
N PRO A 93 1.58 12.92 32.22
CA PRO A 93 0.36 12.14 32.03
C PRO A 93 -0.64 12.55 33.11
N LEU A 94 -1.82 12.99 32.68
CA LEU A 94 -2.92 13.30 33.59
C LEU A 94 -3.29 12.02 34.32
N GLN A 95 -2.86 11.89 35.58
CA GLN A 95 -3.29 10.82 36.45
C GLN A 95 -4.77 11.07 36.79
N PRO A 96 -5.68 10.13 36.53
CA PRO A 96 -7.09 10.30 36.81
C PRO A 96 -7.41 10.00 38.27
N ASP A 97 -6.90 10.77 39.25
CA ASP A 97 -7.18 10.48 40.66
C ASP A 97 -6.99 11.64 41.65
N ILE A 98 -7.41 12.88 41.34
CA ILE A 98 -7.68 13.91 42.39
C ILE A 98 -8.85 14.82 41.94
N ILE A 99 -9.99 14.28 41.52
CA ILE A 99 -11.25 15.04 41.46
C ILE A 99 -12.36 14.13 42.00
N GLY A 100 -12.31 13.82 43.29
CA GLY A 100 -13.25 12.89 43.89
C GLY A 100 -13.53 13.07 45.38
N GLN A 101 -13.00 14.10 46.06
CA GLN A 101 -13.24 14.26 47.51
C GLN A 101 -13.63 15.66 48.01
N GLU A 102 -13.59 16.73 47.21
CA GLU A 102 -14.10 18.04 47.67
C GLU A 102 -15.60 18.28 47.39
N ALA A 103 -16.29 17.35 46.73
CA ALA A 103 -17.72 17.45 46.47
C ALA A 103 -18.63 16.77 47.53
N GLN A 104 -18.10 16.36 48.69
CA GLN A 104 -18.88 15.72 49.76
C GLN A 104 -18.98 16.51 51.09
N GLU A 105 -18.51 17.77 51.17
CA GLU A 105 -18.71 18.60 52.38
C GLU A 105 -19.79 19.70 52.21
N ILE A 106 -20.39 19.85 51.03
CA ILE A 106 -21.47 20.85 50.80
C ILE A 106 -22.89 20.27 50.88
N ALA A 107 -23.04 19.01 51.30
CA ALA A 107 -24.32 18.29 51.26
C ALA A 107 -25.05 18.16 52.62
N LEU A 108 -24.66 18.93 53.67
CA LEU A 108 -25.30 18.83 54.99
C LEU A 108 -25.93 20.13 55.54
N ALA A 109 -26.18 21.14 54.70
CA ALA A 109 -26.85 22.37 55.16
C ALA A 109 -27.72 23.02 54.07
N ALA A 110 -28.77 22.35 53.62
CA ALA A 110 -29.94 22.99 53.00
C ALA A 110 -31.11 22.01 52.94
N ASP A 111 -31.70 21.75 54.09
CA ASP A 111 -33.01 21.09 54.20
C ASP A 111 -34.13 22.10 53.85
N ALA A 112 -35.10 21.60 53.09
CA ALA A 112 -36.47 22.11 52.88
C ALA A 112 -36.78 23.16 51.78
N PRO A 113 -37.96 23.05 51.13
CA PRO A 113 -38.12 23.14 49.67
C PRO A 113 -39.19 24.16 49.20
N GLU A 114 -39.20 24.53 47.91
CA GLU A 114 -40.45 25.04 47.30
C GLU A 114 -40.59 24.76 45.79
N ARG A 115 -41.45 23.77 45.51
CA ARG A 115 -42.51 23.61 44.49
C ARG A 115 -42.49 24.38 43.14
N ALA A 116 -42.82 23.57 42.11
CA ALA A 116 -43.64 23.86 40.91
C ALA A 116 -42.98 24.67 39.76
N ALA A 117 -43.14 24.37 38.47
CA ALA A 117 -43.91 23.40 37.70
C ALA A 117 -43.46 23.43 36.21
N ALA A 118 -43.82 22.38 35.45
CA ALA A 118 -44.10 22.37 33.99
C ALA A 118 -42.90 22.60 33.02
N THR A 119 -42.78 22.04 31.81
CA THR A 119 -43.50 21.08 30.96
C THR A 119 -42.66 20.95 29.67
N ALA A 120 -42.82 19.84 28.95
CA ALA A 120 -42.55 19.64 27.52
C ALA A 120 -41.07 19.45 27.08
N GLU A 121 -40.66 18.57 26.15
CA GLU A 121 -41.25 17.58 25.22
C GLU A 121 -40.51 17.73 23.88
N GLN A 122 -40.17 16.59 23.24
CA GLN A 122 -39.78 16.37 21.84
C GLN A 122 -38.37 16.88 21.41
N ALA A 123 -37.43 16.05 20.96
CA ALA A 123 -37.41 15.02 19.89
C ALA A 123 -37.64 15.59 18.48
N LYS A 124 -36.61 15.60 17.61
CA LYS A 124 -36.79 15.47 16.16
C LYS A 124 -35.48 15.16 15.37
N THR A 125 -35.50 13.98 14.73
CA THR A 125 -35.04 13.54 13.38
C THR A 125 -33.83 14.25 12.72
N ALA A 126 -32.80 13.54 12.22
CA ALA A 126 -32.77 12.64 11.03
C ALA A 126 -33.10 13.34 9.70
N ASP A 127 -32.16 13.30 8.74
CA ASP A 127 -32.39 13.29 7.28
C ASP A 127 -31.04 13.00 6.55
N ALA A 128 -30.86 11.83 5.92
CA ALA A 128 -31.05 11.52 4.48
C ALA A 128 -29.94 12.11 3.58
N THR A 129 -29.07 11.30 2.96
CA THR A 129 -29.25 10.52 1.70
C THR A 129 -29.40 11.36 0.44
N ASP A 130 -28.42 11.26 -0.47
CA ASP A 130 -28.57 11.41 -1.93
C ASP A 130 -27.28 10.86 -2.60
N GLN A 131 -27.18 9.64 -3.14
CA GLN A 131 -27.68 9.08 -4.42
C GLN A 131 -27.27 9.80 -5.73
N ALA A 132 -26.08 9.43 -6.24
CA ALA A 132 -25.78 8.95 -7.62
C ALA A 132 -26.15 9.84 -8.85
N PRO A 133 -26.04 9.37 -10.12
CA PRO A 133 -24.92 8.83 -10.91
C PRO A 133 -24.71 9.67 -12.21
N PHE A 134 -24.00 9.14 -13.23
CA PHE A 134 -24.17 9.28 -14.70
C PHE A 134 -22.79 9.09 -15.39
N ALA A 135 -22.56 7.97 -16.11
CA ALA A 135 -22.82 7.73 -17.55
C ALA A 135 -21.71 8.31 -18.47
N ALA A 136 -20.93 7.45 -19.16
CA ALA A 136 -21.04 7.09 -20.59
C ALA A 136 -20.40 8.15 -21.54
N VAL A 137 -19.46 7.83 -22.45
CA VAL A 137 -19.65 7.39 -23.86
C VAL A 137 -18.24 7.46 -24.51
N LYS A 138 -17.62 6.39 -25.03
CA LYS A 138 -17.57 5.88 -26.44
C LYS A 138 -17.29 6.91 -27.55
N GLU A 139 -16.14 6.79 -28.24
CA GLU A 139 -15.87 7.09 -29.67
C GLU A 139 -14.33 7.05 -29.88
N GLU A 140 -13.71 6.78 -31.02
CA GLU A 140 -14.12 6.26 -32.32
C GLU A 140 -12.84 5.74 -33.01
N THR A 141 -13.06 4.81 -33.92
CA THR A 141 -12.18 4.17 -34.92
C THR A 141 -11.27 5.11 -35.74
N GLY A 142 -10.01 4.71 -35.93
CA GLY A 142 -9.10 5.27 -36.95
C GLY A 142 -8.43 4.17 -37.77
N LYS A 143 -9.01 3.88 -38.94
CA LYS A 143 -8.61 2.83 -39.89
C LYS A 143 -7.75 3.43 -41.00
N GLY A 144 -6.42 3.23 -40.96
CA GLY A 144 -5.49 3.67 -42.01
C GLY A 144 -4.92 2.49 -42.80
N LYS A 145 -5.42 2.27 -44.02
CA LYS A 145 -4.85 1.36 -45.02
C LYS A 145 -3.92 2.14 -45.97
N GLY A 146 -2.73 1.62 -46.24
CA GLY A 146 -1.91 1.89 -47.43
C GLY A 146 -0.80 0.83 -47.44
N GLN A 147 -0.75 -0.20 -48.30
CA GLN A 147 -0.84 -0.37 -49.76
C GLN A 147 0.42 0.07 -50.54
N LYS A 148 1.15 -0.97 -51.03
CA LYS A 148 2.09 -1.06 -52.18
C LYS A 148 3.45 -0.34 -52.05
N GLN A 149 4.60 -0.84 -52.52
CA GLN A 149 5.02 -2.03 -53.29
C GLN A 149 6.58 -2.17 -53.17
N PRO A 150 7.21 -3.29 -53.57
CA PRO A 150 8.65 -3.49 -53.47
C PRO A 150 9.39 -3.04 -54.74
N GLY A 151 10.60 -2.50 -54.57
CA GLY A 151 11.50 -2.10 -55.65
C GLY A 151 12.89 -2.74 -55.45
N LYS A 152 13.25 -3.55 -56.46
CA LYS A 152 14.52 -4.20 -56.83
C LYS A 152 15.80 -3.89 -56.04
#